data_AF-A0A7S0BPT9-F1
#
_entry.id   AF-A0A7S0BPT9-F1
#
_cell.length_a   1.000
_cell.length_b   1.000
_cell.length_c   1.000
_cell.angle_alpha   90.00
_cell.angle_beta   90.00
_cell.angle_gamma   90.00
#
_symmetry.space_group_name_H-M   'P 1'
#
loop_
_entity.id
_entity.type
_entity.pdbx_description
1 polymer ?
#
loop_
_entity_poly.entity_id
_entity_poly.type
_entity_poly.pdbx_seq_one_letter_code
_entity_poly.pdbx_strand_id
1 'polypeptide(L)'
;GSESRGVSREGGGQLPGPIIEELLGWEPKELQLLYKSHFAVCGLLRAIPPACRHLLLRLLYLPNSDSNPIPYDVARASFESDRSYQTASTQLLDLKIMEREATGSVISFKLNAAFAENLRKSISMDLEAPFQRADTSSESVSEEQLESFGQKKWESVLHFLVGMDPNST
;
A
#
# COMPACT_ATOMS: atom_id res chain seq x y z
N GLY A 1 -42.91 -11.36 -11.65
CA GLY A 1 -41.68 -11.78 -12.33
C GLY A 1 -40.72 -10.64 -12.21
N SER A 2 -39.80 -10.72 -11.24
CA SER A 2 -38.89 -9.64 -10.89
C SER A 2 -37.54 -9.87 -11.53
N GLU A 3 -37.01 -8.79 -12.09
CA GLU A 3 -35.85 -8.71 -12.95
C GLU A 3 -34.57 -9.26 -12.33
N SER A 4 -33.90 -10.10 -13.10
CA SER A 4 -32.49 -10.47 -12.95
C SER A 4 -31.66 -9.52 -13.82
N ARG A 5 -30.58 -8.93 -13.28
CA ARG A 5 -29.34 -8.42 -13.94
C ARG A 5 -28.82 -7.23 -13.12
N GLY A 6 -27.55 -7.12 -12.73
CA GLY A 6 -26.39 -7.97 -12.94
C GLY A 6 -25.33 -7.57 -11.93
N VAL A 7 -24.82 -8.55 -11.20
CA VAL A 7 -23.63 -8.37 -10.37
C VAL A 7 -22.44 -8.43 -11.33
N SER A 8 -21.89 -7.27 -11.67
CA SER A 8 -20.64 -7.17 -12.41
C SER A 8 -19.53 -7.82 -11.58
N ARG A 9 -19.23 -9.09 -11.91
CA ARG A 9 -17.98 -9.76 -11.55
C ARG A 9 -16.86 -9.09 -12.33
N GLU A 10 -16.23 -8.07 -11.75
CA GLU A 10 -14.90 -7.66 -12.17
C GLU A 10 -13.88 -8.69 -11.65
N GLY A 11 -13.82 -9.82 -12.36
CA GLY A 11 -12.78 -10.83 -12.25
C GLY A 11 -11.64 -10.57 -13.24
N GLY A 12 -11.31 -9.30 -13.49
CA GLY A 12 -10.13 -8.91 -14.24
C GLY A 12 -8.96 -8.81 -13.28
N GLY A 13 -7.91 -9.59 -13.50
CA GLY A 13 -6.64 -9.39 -12.81
C GLY A 13 -6.13 -7.99 -13.13
N GLN A 14 -6.45 -7.03 -12.27
CA GLN A 14 -5.96 -5.67 -12.39
C GLN A 14 -4.45 -5.75 -12.43
N LEU A 15 -3.86 -5.29 -13.53
CA LEU A 15 -2.42 -5.12 -13.65
C LEU A 15 -1.95 -4.32 -12.43
N PRO A 16 -0.80 -4.69 -11.84
CA PRO A 16 -0.21 -3.90 -10.77
C PRO A 16 -0.17 -2.43 -11.22
N GLY A 17 -0.67 -1.51 -10.39
CA GLY A 17 -0.63 -0.09 -10.74
C GLY A 17 0.80 0.36 -11.06
N PRO A 18 1.01 1.49 -11.75
CA PRO A 18 2.34 1.91 -12.22
C PRO A 18 3.38 2.01 -11.10
N ILE A 19 2.94 2.33 -9.89
CA ILE A 19 3.79 2.36 -8.69
C ILE A 19 4.29 0.96 -8.32
N ILE A 20 3.45 -0.07 -8.45
CA ILE A 20 3.83 -1.45 -8.12
C ILE A 20 4.80 -1.98 -9.17
N GLU A 21 4.58 -1.68 -10.45
CA GLU A 21 5.53 -2.06 -11.52
C GLU A 21 6.92 -1.47 -11.29
N GLU A 22 6.99 -0.20 -10.89
CA GLU A 22 8.25 0.45 -10.54
C GLU A 22 8.92 -0.24 -9.34
N LEU A 23 8.16 -0.51 -8.27
CA LEU A 23 8.68 -1.15 -7.05
C LEU A 23 9.17 -2.59 -7.28
N LEU A 24 8.65 -3.29 -8.29
CA LEU A 24 9.15 -4.61 -8.67
C LEU A 24 10.56 -4.56 -9.26
N GLY A 25 11.00 -3.42 -9.77
CA GLY A 25 12.35 -3.20 -10.29
C GLY A 25 13.39 -2.85 -9.22
N TRP A 26 12.96 -2.63 -7.97
CA TRP A 26 13.85 -2.14 -6.90
C TRP A 26 14.64 -3.25 -6.24
N GLU A 27 15.83 -2.92 -5.73
CA GLU A 27 16.65 -3.84 -4.99
C GLU A 27 16.02 -4.15 -3.62
N PRO A 28 16.19 -5.37 -3.06
CA PRO A 28 15.58 -5.74 -1.77
C PRO A 28 15.94 -4.80 -0.63
N LYS A 29 17.14 -4.19 -0.66
CA LYS A 29 17.59 -3.24 0.35
C LYS A 29 16.81 -1.92 0.29
N GLU A 30 16.44 -1.48 -0.90
CA GLU A 30 15.66 -0.25 -1.12
C GLU A 30 14.22 -0.45 -0.66
N LEU A 31 13.64 -1.62 -0.97
CA LEU A 31 12.33 -2.01 -0.47
C LEU A 31 12.30 -2.09 1.06
N GLN A 32 13.33 -2.68 1.69
CA GLN A 32 13.43 -2.70 3.14
C GLN A 32 13.53 -1.30 3.76
N LEU A 33 14.24 -0.36 3.12
CA LEU A 33 14.29 1.03 3.55
C LEU A 33 12.92 1.70 3.42
N LEU A 34 12.23 1.46 2.32
CA LEU A 34 10.87 1.97 2.08
C LEU A 34 9.90 1.46 3.15
N TYR A 35 9.98 0.19 3.54
CA TYR A 35 9.09 -0.43 4.54
C TYR A 35 9.34 0.04 5.97
N LYS A 36 10.43 0.76 6.23
CA LYS A 36 10.63 1.47 7.51
C LYS A 36 9.77 2.72 7.62
N SER A 37 9.28 3.27 6.51
CA SER A 37 8.38 4.43 6.51
C SER A 37 6.93 3.98 6.59
N HIS A 38 6.23 4.38 7.64
CA HIS A 38 4.82 4.04 7.83
C HIS A 38 3.92 4.66 6.75
N PHE A 39 4.23 5.87 6.26
CA PHE A 39 3.50 6.50 5.15
C PHE A 39 3.62 5.69 3.87
N ALA A 40 4.82 5.18 3.59
CA ALA A 40 5.06 4.35 2.40
C ALA A 40 4.30 3.02 2.50
N VAL A 41 4.30 2.37 3.68
CA VAL A 41 3.52 1.15 3.93
C VAL A 41 2.02 1.40 3.75
N CYS A 42 1.50 2.53 4.24
CA CYS A 42 0.10 2.92 4.07
C CYS A 42 -0.25 3.22 2.60
N GLY A 43 0.64 3.92 1.89
CA GLY A 43 0.51 4.17 0.45
C GLY A 43 0.50 2.87 -0.36
N LEU A 44 1.42 1.95 -0.05
CA LEU A 44 1.50 0.65 -0.71
C LEU A 44 0.26 -0.18 -0.45
N LEU A 45 -0.27 -0.20 0.78
CA LEU A 45 -1.53 -0.87 1.11
C LEU A 45 -2.68 -0.38 0.21
N ARG A 46 -2.75 0.93 -0.09
CA ARG A 46 -3.77 1.49 -0.99
C ARG A 46 -3.55 1.12 -2.46
N ALA A 47 -2.29 1.00 -2.89
CA ALA A 47 -1.94 0.69 -4.26
C ALA A 47 -2.16 -0.80 -4.61
N ILE A 48 -2.00 -1.72 -3.66
CA ILE A 48 -2.10 -3.16 -3.93
C ILE A 48 -3.54 -3.65 -4.21
N PRO A 49 -3.72 -4.68 -5.06
CA PRO A 49 -5.02 -5.23 -5.38
C PRO A 49 -5.82 -5.67 -4.13
N PRO A 50 -7.17 -5.64 -4.17
CA PRO A 50 -8.02 -6.04 -3.05
C PRO A 50 -7.70 -7.45 -2.51
N ALA A 51 -7.40 -8.40 -3.39
CA ALA A 51 -7.01 -9.76 -3.02
C ALA A 51 -5.73 -9.79 -2.17
N CYS A 52 -4.70 -9.03 -2.56
CA CYS A 52 -3.44 -8.92 -1.84
C CYS A 52 -3.64 -8.27 -0.46
N ARG A 53 -4.47 -7.21 -0.39
CA ARG A 53 -4.84 -6.58 0.89
C ARG A 53 -5.53 -7.54 1.83
N HIS A 54 -6.49 -8.32 1.33
CA HIS A 54 -7.22 -9.28 2.14
C HIS A 54 -6.29 -10.32 2.74
N LEU A 55 -5.41 -10.90 1.92
CA LEU A 55 -4.40 -11.86 2.39
C LEU A 55 -3.47 -11.22 3.43
N LEU A 56 -2.93 -10.04 3.12
CA LEU A 56 -1.99 -9.33 3.99
C LEU A 56 -2.59 -8.98 5.35
N LEU A 57 -3.78 -8.38 5.39
CA LEU A 57 -4.45 -8.01 6.64
C LEU A 57 -4.78 -9.23 7.48
N ARG A 58 -5.21 -10.33 6.84
CA ARG A 58 -5.46 -11.58 7.56
C ARG A 58 -4.18 -12.10 8.19
N LEU A 59 -3.09 -12.23 7.42
CA LEU A 59 -1.79 -12.66 7.93
C LEU A 59 -1.28 -11.74 9.06
N LEU A 60 -1.56 -10.45 9.00
CA LEU A 60 -1.14 -9.48 10.01
C LEU A 60 -1.77 -9.73 11.39
N TYR A 61 -3.05 -10.14 11.41
CA TYR A 61 -3.85 -10.35 12.62
C TYR A 61 -3.99 -11.83 13.01
N LEU A 62 -3.28 -12.75 12.33
CA LEU A 62 -3.22 -14.13 12.79
C LEU A 62 -2.51 -14.20 14.15
N PRO A 63 -3.06 -14.91 15.14
CA PRO A 63 -2.39 -15.11 16.41
C PRO A 63 -1.05 -15.81 16.18
N ASN A 64 0.04 -15.23 16.70
CA ASN A 64 1.44 -15.65 16.53
C ASN A 64 2.11 -15.36 15.17
N SER A 65 1.55 -14.49 14.34
CA SER A 65 2.16 -14.07 13.06
C SER A 65 3.60 -13.53 13.20
N ASP A 66 3.93 -12.95 14.36
CA ASP A 66 5.25 -12.37 14.63
C ASP A 66 6.32 -13.40 15.01
N SER A 67 5.91 -14.53 15.60
CA SER A 67 6.83 -15.52 16.17
C SER A 67 6.88 -16.82 15.38
N ASN A 68 5.79 -17.20 14.70
CA ASN A 68 5.68 -18.45 13.97
C ASN A 68 5.27 -18.22 12.52
N PRO A 69 5.98 -18.84 11.56
CA PRO A 69 5.63 -18.69 10.16
C PRO A 69 4.30 -19.41 9.89
N ILE A 70 3.44 -18.76 9.11
CA ILE A 70 2.04 -19.16 8.91
C ILE A 70 1.99 -20.30 7.88
N PRO A 71 1.38 -21.46 8.19
CA PRO A 71 1.29 -22.58 7.24
C PRO A 71 0.48 -22.21 5.99
N TYR A 72 0.93 -22.71 4.84
CA TYR A 72 0.28 -22.52 3.54
C TYR A 72 -1.23 -22.83 3.55
N ASP A 73 -1.63 -23.92 4.20
CA ASP A 73 -3.04 -24.35 4.22
C ASP A 73 -3.96 -23.35 4.92
N VAL A 74 -3.48 -22.70 5.98
CA VAL A 74 -4.23 -21.68 6.72
C VAL A 74 -4.37 -20.41 5.88
N ALA A 75 -3.33 -20.02 5.15
CA ALA A 75 -3.36 -18.88 4.24
C ALA A 75 -4.32 -19.15 3.07
N ARG A 76 -4.27 -20.35 2.48
CA ARG A 76 -5.11 -20.77 1.34
C ARG A 76 -6.59 -20.87 1.68
N ALA A 77 -6.95 -21.37 2.87
CA ALA A 77 -8.34 -21.52 3.31
C ALA A 77 -9.13 -20.20 3.35
N SER A 78 -8.45 -19.07 3.18
CA SER A 78 -9.01 -17.72 3.15
C SER A 78 -9.59 -17.32 1.80
N PHE A 79 -9.34 -18.10 0.75
CA PHE A 79 -9.74 -17.78 -0.62
C PHE A 79 -10.71 -18.83 -1.18
N GLU A 80 -11.77 -18.36 -1.83
CA GLU A 80 -12.73 -19.23 -2.54
C GLU A 80 -12.15 -19.82 -3.83
N SER A 81 -11.13 -19.17 -4.41
CA SER A 81 -10.49 -19.61 -5.65
C SER A 81 -8.98 -19.73 -5.47
N ASP A 82 -8.42 -20.87 -5.88
CA ASP A 82 -6.98 -21.11 -5.82
C ASP A 82 -6.19 -20.13 -6.70
N ARG A 83 -6.78 -19.71 -7.82
CA ARG A 83 -6.12 -18.79 -8.76
C ARG A 83 -5.93 -17.40 -8.16
N SER A 84 -6.93 -16.86 -7.48
CA SER A 84 -6.80 -15.53 -6.85
C SER A 84 -5.78 -15.54 -5.71
N TYR A 85 -5.74 -16.62 -4.94
CA TYR A 85 -4.72 -16.82 -3.90
C TYR A 85 -3.31 -16.88 -4.50
N GLN A 86 -3.08 -17.70 -5.54
CA GLN A 86 -1.77 -17.84 -6.17
C GLN A 86 -1.27 -16.52 -6.76
N THR A 87 -2.14 -15.76 -7.43
CA THR A 87 -1.77 -14.44 -7.95
C THR A 87 -1.42 -13.48 -6.81
N ALA A 88 -2.23 -13.44 -5.74
CA ALA A 88 -1.99 -12.54 -4.61
C ALA A 88 -0.72 -12.89 -3.83
N SER A 89 -0.48 -14.18 -3.58
CA SER A 89 0.71 -14.65 -2.87
C SER A 89 1.98 -14.38 -3.69
N THR A 90 1.95 -14.61 -5.00
CA THR A 90 3.08 -14.32 -5.90
C THR A 90 3.41 -12.83 -5.87
N GLN A 91 2.42 -11.94 -6.02
CA GLN A 91 2.66 -10.49 -5.96
C GLN A 91 3.24 -10.02 -4.63
N LEU A 92 2.76 -10.57 -3.50
CA LEU A 92 3.30 -10.22 -2.18
C LEU A 92 4.73 -10.75 -1.95
N LEU A 93 5.08 -11.88 -2.56
CA LEU A 93 6.45 -12.43 -2.56
C LEU A 93 7.39 -11.63 -3.46
N ASP A 94 6.89 -11.17 -4.61
CA ASP A 94 7.66 -10.35 -5.55
C ASP A 94 8.01 -9.00 -4.91
N LEU A 95 7.05 -8.39 -4.22
CA LEU A 95 7.25 -7.17 -3.44
C LEU A 95 8.07 -7.38 -2.15
N LYS A 96 8.50 -8.60 -1.80
CA LYS A 96 9.25 -8.87 -0.56
C LYS A 96 8.52 -8.41 0.72
N ILE A 97 7.19 -8.31 0.67
CA ILE A 97 6.35 -8.08 1.84
C ILE A 97 6.23 -9.39 2.64
N MET A 98 6.21 -10.51 1.92
CA MET A 98 6.23 -11.86 2.46
C MET A 98 7.52 -12.58 2.05
N GLU A 99 7.99 -13.44 2.94
CA GLU A 99 9.07 -14.38 2.69
C GLU A 99 8.52 -15.81 2.84
N ARG A 100 8.98 -16.70 1.95
CA ARG A 100 8.61 -18.11 1.98
C ARG A 100 9.70 -18.86 2.74
N GLU A 101 9.33 -19.46 3.86
CA GLU A 101 10.19 -20.37 4.62
C GLU A 101 9.74 -21.81 4.32
N ALA A 102 10.70 -22.68 4.00
CA ALA A 102 10.45 -24.09 3.77
C ALA A 102 11.16 -24.88 4.87
N THR A 103 10.40 -25.35 5.85
CA THR A 103 10.92 -26.18 6.95
C THR A 103 10.52 -27.63 6.67
N GLY A 104 11.42 -28.37 6.03
CA GLY A 104 11.15 -29.75 5.59
C GLY A 104 10.07 -29.80 4.51
N SER A 105 8.98 -30.53 4.76
CA SER A 105 7.85 -30.66 3.82
C SER A 105 6.79 -29.56 3.96
N VAL A 106 6.90 -28.70 4.98
CA VAL A 106 5.90 -27.66 5.26
C VAL A 106 6.38 -26.33 4.70
N ILE A 107 5.57 -25.75 3.82
CA ILE A 107 5.75 -24.40 3.32
C ILE A 107 5.02 -23.45 4.26
N SER A 108 5.76 -22.50 4.80
CA SER A 108 5.23 -21.46 5.66
C SER A 108 5.58 -20.08 5.12
N PHE A 109 4.78 -19.09 5.50
CA PHE A 109 4.96 -17.71 5.09
C PHE A 109 5.24 -16.84 6.31
N LYS A 110 6.22 -15.96 6.17
CA LYS A 110 6.56 -14.98 7.18
C LYS A 110 6.39 -13.58 6.59
N LEU A 111 5.77 -12.68 7.35
CA LEU A 111 5.69 -11.28 6.96
C LEU A 111 7.01 -10.57 7.31
N ASN A 112 7.39 -9.60 6.50
CA ASN A 112 8.48 -8.70 6.84
C ASN A 112 8.14 -7.95 8.13
N ALA A 113 8.98 -8.11 9.16
CA ALA A 113 8.72 -7.57 10.49
C ALA A 113 8.58 -6.05 10.51
N ALA A 114 9.43 -5.33 9.78
CA ALA A 114 9.38 -3.87 9.69
C ALA A 114 8.09 -3.40 9.01
N PHE A 115 7.68 -4.10 7.95
CA PHE A 115 6.43 -3.83 7.25
C PHE A 115 5.21 -4.08 8.15
N ALA A 116 5.17 -5.22 8.85
CA ALA A 116 4.07 -5.59 9.73
C ALA A 116 3.91 -4.62 10.92
N GLU A 117 5.01 -4.22 11.55
CA GLU A 117 5.00 -3.26 12.65
C GLU A 117 4.45 -1.90 12.20
N ASN A 118 4.98 -1.36 11.10
CA ASN A 118 4.56 -0.07 10.57
C ASN A 118 3.12 -0.08 10.01
N LEU A 119 2.68 -1.22 9.46
CA LEU A 119 1.30 -1.39 9.04
C LEU A 119 0.35 -1.40 10.24
N ARG A 120 0.71 -2.08 11.34
CA ARG A 120 -0.09 -2.06 12.57
C ARG A 120 -0.17 -0.66 13.17
N LYS A 121 0.96 0.05 13.29
CA LYS A 121 0.98 1.45 13.73
C LYS A 121 0.06 2.33 12.88
N SER A 122 0.08 2.13 11.56
CA SER A 122 -0.78 2.86 10.63
C SER A 122 -2.27 2.59 10.82
N ILE A 123 -2.64 1.35 11.17
CA ILE A 123 -4.05 1.00 11.41
C ILE A 123 -4.51 1.44 12.80
N SER A 124 -3.64 1.36 13.81
CA SER A 124 -3.93 1.75 15.19
C SER A 124 -3.93 3.26 15.42
N MET A 125 -3.63 4.08 14.40
CA MET A 125 -3.50 5.53 14.46
C MET A 125 -2.48 6.04 15.51
N ASP A 126 -1.55 5.17 15.93
CA ASP A 126 -0.44 5.52 16.82
C ASP A 126 0.71 6.08 15.99
N LEU A 127 0.46 7.24 15.38
CA LEU A 127 1.39 7.89 14.46
C LEU A 127 1.57 9.35 14.85
N GLU A 128 2.83 9.75 14.95
CA GLU A 128 3.20 11.16 14.93
C GLU A 128 2.89 11.74 13.55
N ALA A 129 2.33 12.95 13.53
CA ALA A 129 2.00 13.62 12.28
C ALA A 129 3.26 13.76 11.40
N PRO A 130 3.19 13.48 10.08
CA PRO A 130 4.33 13.58 9.16
C PRO A 130 5.00 14.95 9.20
N PHE A 131 4.16 15.95 9.41
CA PHE A 131 4.53 17.33 9.53
C PHE A 131 4.33 17.67 11.00
N GLN A 132 5.43 17.93 11.72
CA GLN A 132 5.33 18.76 12.91
C GLN A 132 4.61 20.02 12.45
N ARG A 133 3.42 20.28 13.00
CA ARG A 133 2.83 21.61 12.90
C ARG A 133 3.90 22.51 13.47
N ALA A 134 4.56 23.31 12.62
CA ALA A 134 5.37 24.39 13.11
C ALA A 134 4.50 25.12 14.14
N ASP A 135 5.06 25.46 15.30
CA ASP A 135 4.37 26.23 16.34
C ASP A 135 3.99 27.59 15.75
N THR A 136 2.93 27.63 14.95
CA THR A 136 2.40 28.83 14.34
C THR A 136 1.19 29.19 15.17
N SER A 137 1.45 30.04 16.14
CA SER A 137 0.48 31.02 16.61
C SER A 137 0.06 31.91 15.44
N SER A 138 -0.84 31.45 14.58
CA SER A 138 -1.51 32.32 13.59
C SER A 138 -2.63 31.55 12.91
N GLU A 139 -3.83 32.12 12.98
CA GLU A 139 -5.04 31.93 12.16
C GLU A 139 -5.19 30.59 11.42
N SER A 140 -6.30 29.91 11.70
CA SER A 140 -6.77 28.78 10.90
C SER A 140 -6.85 29.18 9.42
N VAL A 141 -5.89 28.70 8.62
CA VAL A 141 -5.91 28.84 7.16
C VAL A 141 -7.20 28.22 6.64
N SER A 142 -7.97 28.97 5.85
CA SER A 142 -9.21 28.45 5.28
C SER A 142 -8.92 27.45 4.15
N GLU A 143 -9.83 26.50 3.92
CA GLU A 143 -9.73 25.53 2.83
C GLU A 143 -9.54 26.22 1.47
N GLU A 144 -10.27 27.32 1.24
CA GLU A 144 -10.20 28.14 0.03
C GLU A 144 -8.81 28.79 -0.18
N GLN A 145 -8.15 29.21 0.91
CA GLN A 145 -6.79 29.75 0.85
C GLN A 145 -5.77 28.67 0.48
N LEU A 146 -5.95 27.45 0.99
CA LEU A 146 -5.07 26.33 0.68
C LEU A 146 -5.23 25.87 -0.78
N GLU A 147 -6.46 25.79 -1.27
CA GLU A 147 -6.77 25.41 -2.65
C GLU A 147 -6.21 26.45 -3.64
N SER A 148 -6.50 27.73 -3.42
CA SER A 148 -6.01 28.80 -4.30
C SER A 148 -4.48 28.92 -4.28
N PHE A 149 -3.83 28.66 -3.15
CA PHE A 149 -2.37 28.60 -3.07
C PHE A 149 -1.81 27.42 -3.86
N GLY A 150 -2.39 26.22 -3.67
CA GLY A 150 -1.98 25.00 -4.38
C GLY A 150 -2.11 25.16 -5.90
N GLN A 151 -3.23 25.71 -6.36
CA GLN A 151 -3.47 25.98 -7.77
C GLN A 151 -2.44 26.95 -8.35
N LYS A 152 -2.22 28.11 -7.72
CA LYS A 152 -1.24 29.10 -8.21
C LYS A 152 0.18 28.55 -8.28
N LYS A 153 0.60 27.77 -7.29
CA LYS A 153 1.93 27.14 -7.28
C LYS A 153 2.05 26.09 -8.37
N TRP A 154 1.01 25.28 -8.59
CA TRP A 154 1.00 24.30 -9.66
C TRP A 154 1.02 24.94 -11.06
N GLU A 155 0.19 25.97 -11.28
CA GLU A 155 0.16 26.75 -12.52
C GLU A 155 1.52 27.41 -12.79
N SER A 156 2.19 27.95 -11.76
CA SER A 156 3.54 28.51 -11.91
C SER A 156 4.56 27.48 -12.41
N VAL A 157 4.51 26.23 -11.92
CA VAL A 157 5.37 25.15 -12.41
C VAL A 157 5.04 24.82 -13.87
N LEU A 158 3.76 24.78 -14.23
CA LEU A 158 3.33 24.51 -15.60
C LEU A 158 3.76 25.62 -16.56
N HIS A 159 3.59 26.90 -16.17
CA HIS A 159 4.02 28.04 -16.98
C HIS A 159 5.53 28.08 -17.19
N PHE A 160 6.31 27.70 -16.18
CA PHE A 160 7.76 27.53 -16.30
C PHE A 160 8.12 26.50 -17.38
N LEU A 161 7.44 25.35 -17.42
CA LEU A 161 7.69 24.29 -18.40
C LEU A 161 7.31 24.68 -19.84
N VAL A 162 6.38 25.62 -20.02
CA VAL A 162 5.96 26.15 -21.32
C VAL A 162 6.83 27.35 -21.75
N GLY A 163 7.76 27.80 -20.90
CA GLY A 163 8.65 28.93 -21.19
C GLY A 163 7.94 30.28 -21.11
N MET A 164 6.83 30.38 -20.38
CA MET A 164 6.21 31.66 -20.06
C MET A 164 7.00 32.31 -18.92
N ASP A 165 7.47 33.53 -19.12
CA ASP A 165 8.19 34.27 -18.09
C ASP A 165 7.30 34.48 -16.85
N PRO A 166 7.83 34.26 -15.63
CA PRO A 166 7.06 34.40 -14.39
C PRO A 166 6.61 35.84 -14.10
N ASN A 167 6.99 36.80 -14.95
CA ASN A 167 6.70 38.23 -14.82
C ASN A 167 5.74 38.77 -15.91
N SER A 168 5.11 37.92 -16.73
CA SER A 168 4.20 38.35 -17.80
C SER A 168 2.71 38.44 -17.40
N THR A 169 2.40 38.67 -16.13
CA THR A 169 1.07 39.12 -15.66
C THR A 169 1.18 40.22 -14.65
#